data_AF-A0A498RJK5-F1
#
_entry.id   AF-A0A498RJK5-F1
#
_cell.length_a   1.000
_cell.length_b   1.000
_cell.length_c   1.000
_cell.angle_alpha   90.00
_cell.angle_beta   90.00
_cell.angle_gamma   90.00
#
_symmetry.space_group_name_H-M   'P 1'
#
loop_
_entity.id
_entity.type
_entity.pdbx_description
1 polymer ?
#
loop_
_entity_poly.entity_id
_entity_poly.type
_entity_poly.pdbx_seq_one_letter_code
_entity_poly.pdbx_strand_id
1 'polypeptide(L)' 'MVKVGVVGYGVIGQRLADGVARQKDMELVGVADVAPTLAIRALKEKGMPYAFYLGMAENKPQFDALAIPVA' A
#
# COMPACT_ATOMS: atom_id res chain seq x y z
N MET A 1 -12.97 -15.82 5.11
CA MET A 1 -11.85 -14.88 5.13
C MET A 1 -12.41 -13.47 4.96
N VAL A 2 -12.11 -12.56 5.88
CA VAL A 2 -12.51 -11.14 5.76
C VAL A 2 -11.52 -10.44 4.84
N LYS A 3 -12.02 -9.77 3.80
CA LYS A 3 -11.20 -8.97 2.89
C LYS A 3 -11.01 -7.58 3.46
N VAL A 4 -9.76 -7.18 3.65
CA VAL A 4 -9.42 -5.89 4.27
C VAL A 4 -8.57 -5.07 3.32
N GLY A 5 -8.96 -3.81 3.12
CA GLY A 5 -8.12 -2.79 2.50
C GLY A 5 -7.69 -1.77 3.56
N VAL A 6 -6.45 -1.29 3.47
CA VAL A 6 -5.94 -0.23 4.36
C VAL A 6 -5.72 1.05 3.56
N VAL A 7 -6.57 2.05 3.78
CA VAL A 7 -6.49 3.36 3.12
C VAL A 7 -5.71 4.33 4.00
N GLY A 8 -4.60 4.84 3.48
CA GLY A 8 -3.62 5.67 4.18
C GLY A 8 -2.46 4.83 4.71
N TYR A 9 -1.42 4.62 3.89
CA TYR A 9 -0.24 3.82 4.24
C TYR A 9 0.85 4.62 4.98
N GLY A 10 0.42 5.39 5.99
CA GLY A 10 1.31 6.11 6.90
C GLY A 10 1.81 5.25 8.06
N VAL A 11 2.25 5.90 9.14
CA VAL A 11 2.81 5.24 10.34
C VAL A 11 1.85 4.18 10.92
N ILE A 12 0.55 4.47 11.03
CA ILE A 12 -0.43 3.51 11.54
C ILE A 12 -0.86 2.52 10.46
N GLY A 13 -1.07 2.99 9.22
CA GLY A 13 -1.49 2.15 8.10
C GLY A 13 -0.57 0.97 7.85
N GLN A 14 0.76 1.17 7.85
CA GLN A 14 1.71 0.06 7.69
C GLN A 14 1.58 -1.00 8.79
N ARG A 15 1.32 -0.59 10.03
CA ARG A 15 1.17 -1.51 11.18
C ARG A 15 -0.14 -2.29 11.08
N LEU A 16 -1.20 -1.64 10.61
CA LEU A 16 -2.49 -2.28 10.36
C LEU A 16 -2.38 -3.29 9.20
N ALA A 17 -1.71 -2.94 8.11
CA ALA A 17 -1.48 -3.84 6.98
C ALA A 17 -0.71 -5.11 7.42
N ASP A 18 0.39 -4.93 8.14
CA ASP A 18 1.16 -6.05 8.72
C ASP A 18 0.32 -6.87 9.70
N GLY A 19 -0.53 -6.22 10.50
CA GLY A 19 -1.44 -6.87 11.43
C GLY A 19 -2.44 -7.77 10.71
N VAL A 20 -3.12 -7.24 9.68
CA VAL A 20 -4.08 -7.96 8.83
C VAL A 20 -3.41 -9.15 8.14
N ALA A 21 -2.24 -8.96 7.54
CA ALA A 21 -1.51 -10.01 6.80
C ALA A 21 -1.11 -11.20 7.70
N ARG A 22 -1.11 -11.04 9.02
CA ARG A 22 -0.78 -12.08 10.00
C ARG A 22 -1.99 -12.78 10.60
N GLN A 23 -3.20 -12.29 10.35
CA GLN A 23 -4.42 -12.92 10.89
C GLN A 23 -4.79 -14.13 10.05
N LYS A 24 -5.27 -15.19 10.70
CA LYS A 24 -5.63 -16.46 10.04
C LYS A 24 -7.00 -16.41 9.35
N ASP A 25 -7.82 -15.43 9.69
CA ASP A 25 -9.19 -15.24 9.22
C ASP A 25 -9.36 -14.02 8.30
N MET A 26 -8.27 -13.31 7.98
CA MET A 26 -8.26 -12.12 7.13
C MET A 26 -7.34 -12.26 5.92
N GLU A 27 -7.66 -11.52 4.88
CA GLU A 27 -6.86 -11.33 3.67
C GLU A 27 -6.67 -9.84 3.44
N LEU A 28 -5.41 -9.40 3.40
CA LEU A 28 -5.08 -8.03 3.00
C LEU A 28 -5.17 -7.93 1.48
N VAL A 29 -6.20 -7.26 0.98
CA VAL A 29 -6.41 -7.01 -0.47
C VAL A 29 -5.36 -6.02 -0.99
N GLY A 30 -4.94 -5.09 -0.14
CA GLY A 30 -3.86 -4.17 -0.41
C GLY A 30 -3.96 -2.89 0.40
N VAL A 31 -3.08 -1.96 0.05
CA VAL A 31 -2.89 -0.68 0.74
C VAL A 31 -3.05 0.46 -0.26
N ALA A 32 -3.51 1.62 0.20
CA ALA A 32 -3.71 2.78 -0.66
C ALA A 32 -3.13 4.06 -0.06
N ASP A 33 -2.65 4.95 -0.93
CA ASP A 33 -2.22 6.30 -0.57
C ASP A 33 -2.36 7.22 -1.79
N VAL A 34 -2.17 8.52 -1.59
CA VAL A 34 -2.30 9.56 -2.62
C VAL A 34 -0.96 10.08 -3.13
N ALA A 35 0.13 9.89 -2.37
CA ALA A 35 1.45 10.42 -2.69
C ALA A 35 2.57 9.38 -2.48
N PRO A 36 3.71 9.48 -3.19
CA PRO A 36 4.84 8.58 -3.03
C PRO A 36 5.67 8.93 -1.78
N THR A 37 5.04 8.83 -0.61
CA THR A 37 5.63 9.11 0.71
C THR A 37 6.79 8.16 1.01
N LEU A 38 7.55 8.45 2.07
CA LEU A 38 8.65 7.57 2.52
C LEU A 38 8.18 6.12 2.75
N ALA A 39 6.98 5.94 3.30
CA ALA A 39 6.42 4.60 3.57
C ALA A 39 6.10 3.83 2.28
N ILE A 40 5.58 4.52 1.25
CA ILE A 40 5.35 3.92 -0.07
C ILE A 40 6.67 3.57 -0.76
N ARG A 41 7.68 4.43 -0.68
CA ARG A 41 9.01 4.13 -1.23
C ARG A 41 9.64 2.94 -0.53
N ALA A 42 9.52 2.85 0.80
CA ALA A 42 9.96 1.69 1.56
C ALA A 42 9.16 0.42 1.20
N LEU A 43 7.85 0.53 0.89
CA LEU A 43 7.06 -0.60 0.37
C LEU A 43 7.63 -1.13 -0.95
N LYS A 44 7.99 -0.23 -1.87
CA LYS A 44 8.66 -0.58 -3.12
C LYS A 44 10.03 -1.22 -2.89
N GLU A 45 10.87 -0.63 -2.04
CA GLU A 45 12.20 -1.17 -1.70
C GLU A 45 12.14 -2.57 -1.08
N LYS A 46 11.05 -2.90 -0.38
CA LYS A 46 10.77 -4.24 0.15
C LYS A 46 10.25 -5.23 -0.91
N GLY A 47 10.16 -4.84 -2.17
CA GLY A 47 9.69 -5.69 -3.27
C GLY A 47 8.18 -5.75 -3.42
N MET A 48 7.44 -4.73 -2.96
CA MET A 48 5.97 -4.67 -3.04
C MET A 48 5.27 -5.87 -2.37
N PRO A 49 5.51 -6.12 -1.07
CA PRO A 49 4.86 -7.24 -0.36
C PRO A 49 3.33 -7.13 -0.31
N TYR A 50 2.78 -5.93 -0.53
CA TYR A 50 1.35 -5.65 -0.59
C TYR A 50 1.00 -4.94 -1.89
N ALA A 51 -0.15 -5.29 -2.48
CA ALA A 51 -0.69 -4.56 -3.62
C ALA A 51 -0.93 -3.08 -3.22
N PHE A 52 -0.43 -2.16 -4.03
CA PHE A 52 -0.58 -0.73 -3.79
C PHE A 52 -1.59 -0.13 -4.78
N TYR A 53 -2.59 0.57 -4.26
CA TYR A 53 -3.62 1.26 -5.02
C TYR A 53 -3.44 2.77 -4.89
N LEU A 54 -3.50 3.48 -6.01
CA LEU A 54 -3.40 4.93 -6.03
C LEU A 54 -4.78 5.56 -5.86
N GLY A 55 -4.96 6.33 -4.78
CA GLY A 55 -6.24 6.97 -4.48
C GLY A 55 -6.57 8.20 -5.33
N MET A 56 -5.58 8.77 -6.04
CA MET A 56 -5.72 9.97 -6.87
C MET A 56 -5.05 9.74 -8.22
N ALA A 57 -5.84 9.46 -9.26
CA ALA A 57 -5.33 9.06 -10.58
C ALA A 57 -4.40 10.13 -11.20
N GLU A 58 -4.68 11.41 -10.94
CA GLU A 58 -3.87 12.55 -11.35
C GLU A 58 -2.43 12.52 -10.81
N ASN A 59 -2.17 11.82 -9.71
CA ASN A 59 -0.82 11.70 -9.14
C ASN A 59 0.01 10.57 -9.78
N LYS A 60 -0.57 9.77 -10.67
CA LYS A 60 0.10 8.63 -11.34
C LYS A 60 1.46 9.00 -11.95
N PRO A 61 1.66 10.16 -12.61
CA PRO A 61 2.96 10.53 -13.15
C PRO A 61 4.09 10.56 -12.12
N GLN A 62 3.78 10.90 -10.85
CA GLN A 62 4.77 10.92 -9.77
C GLN A 62 5.23 9.51 -9.38
N PHE A 63 4.34 8.53 -9.47
CA PHE A 63 4.63 7.11 -9.18
C PHE A 63 5.40 6.47 -10.34
N ASP A 64 5.01 6.78 -11.58
CA ASP A 64 5.70 6.30 -12.78
C ASP A 64 7.14 6.82 -12.82
N ALA A 65 7.38 8.10 -12.50
CA ALA A 65 8.72 8.69 -12.41
C ALA A 65 9.63 8.01 -11.37
N LEU A 66 9.04 7.41 -10.34
CA LEU A 66 9.76 6.68 -9.30
C LEU A 66 9.73 5.16 -9.53
N ALA A 67 9.15 4.69 -10.63
CA ALA A 67 8.92 3.29 -10.93
C ALA A 67 8.28 2.53 -9.75
N ILE A 68 7.30 3.14 -9.08
CA ILE A 68 6.49 2.48 -8.04
C ILE A 68 5.29 1.82 -8.73
N PRO A 69 5.14 0.48 -8.68
CA PRO A 69 4.01 -0.20 -9.28
C PRO A 69 2.70 0.18 -8.60
N VAL A 70 1.65 0.38 -9.40
CA VAL A 70 0.27 0.54 -8.95
C VAL A 70 -0.54 -0.63 -9.51
N ALA A 71 -1.35 -1.27 -8.67
CA ALA A 71 -2.21 -2.41 -9.01
C ALA A 71 -3.45 -2.01 -9.81
#